data_AF-A0AA97EIW1-F1
#
_entry.id   AF-A0AA97EIW1-F1
#
_cell.length_a   1.000
_cell.length_b   1.000
_cell.length_c   1.000
_cell.angle_alpha   90.00
_cell.angle_beta   90.00
_cell.angle_gamma   90.00
#
_symmetry.space_group_name_H-M   'P 1'
#
loop_
_entity.id
_entity.type
_entity.pdbx_description
1 polymer ?
#
loop_
_entity_poly.entity_id
_entity_poly.type
_entity_poly.pdbx_seq_one_letter_code
_entity_poly.pdbx_strand_id
1 'polypeptide(L)' 'MSISLPQPLLTFVEDYRHSHAFKSRSQVIERALELLREQALEEAYALAAEEVDLDWEVTVADGMTNEAW' A
#
# COMPACT_ATOMS: atom_id res chain seq x y z
N MET A 1 -2.48 10.27 22.91
CA MET A 1 -3.72 9.94 22.20
C MET A 1 -4.31 8.69 22.83
N SER A 2 -5.62 8.66 23.11
CA SER A 2 -6.30 7.50 23.69
C SER A 2 -7.38 7.03 22.71
N ILE A 3 -7.43 5.72 22.43
CA ILE A 3 -8.42 5.11 21.53
C ILE A 3 -9.11 3.96 22.25
N SER A 4 -10.39 3.76 21.97
CA SER A 4 -11.14 2.61 22.48
C SER A 4 -11.19 1.53 21.42
N LEU A 5 -10.74 0.33 21.77
CA LEU A 5 -10.80 -0.84 20.91
C LEU A 5 -11.63 -1.93 21.59
N PRO A 6 -12.47 -2.66 20.85
CA PRO A 6 -13.17 -3.82 21.37
C PRO A 6 -12.17 -4.92 21.76
N GLN A 7 -12.54 -5.73 22.77
CA GLN A 7 -11.69 -6.77 23.34
C GLN A 7 -11.03 -7.69 22.29
N PRO A 8 -11.73 -8.17 21.24
CA PRO A 8 -11.12 -9.05 20.24
C PRO A 8 -9.96 -8.39 19.48
N LEU A 9 -10.07 -7.10 19.16
CA LEU A 9 -8.99 -6.36 18.48
C LEU A 9 -7.81 -6.12 19.40
N LEU A 10 -8.04 -5.90 20.70
CA LEU A 10 -6.96 -5.81 21.67
C LEU A 10 -6.19 -7.13 21.79
N THR A 11 -6.91 -8.26 21.83
CA THR A 11 -6.28 -9.59 21.82
C THR A 11 -5.44 -9.78 20.57
N PHE A 12 -5.98 -9.46 19.39
CA PHE A 12 -5.22 -9.52 18.14
C PHE A 12 -3.95 -8.68 18.18
N VAL A 13 -4.03 -7.43 18.65
CA VAL A 13 -2.87 -6.54 18.74
C VAL A 13 -1.79 -7.12 19.67
N GLU A 14 -2.16 -7.71 20.79
CA GLU A 14 -1.19 -8.33 21.70
C GLU A 14 -0.55 -9.60 21.11
N ASP A 15 -1.34 -10.47 20.50
CA ASP A 15 -0.84 -11.69 19.84
C ASP A 15 0.10 -11.34 18.68
N TYR A 16 -0.27 -10.35 17.87
CA TYR A 16 0.55 -9.85 16.78
C TYR A 16 1.85 -9.21 17.28
N ARG A 17 1.77 -8.43 18.37
CA ARG A 17 2.94 -7.84 19.02
C ARG A 17 3.93 -8.91 19.47
N HIS A 18 3.44 -9.96 20.11
CA HIS A 18 4.27 -11.06 20.62
C HIS A 18 4.88 -11.90 19.50
N SER A 19 4.09 -12.29 18.50
CA SER A 19 4.53 -13.12 17.39
C SER A 19 5.56 -12.44 16.47
N HIS A 20 5.47 -11.11 16.32
CA HIS A 20 6.34 -10.34 15.43
C HIS A 20 7.39 -9.49 16.20
N ALA A 21 7.55 -9.74 17.50
CA ALA A 21 8.53 -9.10 18.38
C ALA A 21 8.47 -7.55 18.39
N PHE A 22 7.28 -6.98 18.26
CA PHE A 22 7.09 -5.54 18.42
C PHE A 22 7.21 -5.11 19.88
N LYS A 23 7.80 -3.92 20.10
CA LYS A 23 8.08 -3.39 21.44
C LYS A 23 6.85 -2.80 22.12
N SER A 24 5.85 -2.38 21.35
CA SER A 24 4.64 -1.75 21.90
C SER A 24 3.43 -2.01 21.01
N ARG A 25 2.23 -1.84 21.61
CA ARG A 25 0.97 -1.83 20.87
C ARG A 25 0.95 -0.76 19.78
N SER A 26 1.52 0.41 20.07
CA SER A 26 1.59 1.52 19.12
C SER A 26 2.35 1.16 17.85
N GLN A 27 3.41 0.33 17.92
CA GLN A 27 4.12 -0.13 16.72
C GLN A 27 3.28 -1.06 15.85
N VAL A 28 2.45 -1.91 16.47
CA VAL A 28 1.49 -2.75 15.74
C VAL A 28 0.46 -1.88 15.02
N ILE A 29 -0.04 -0.85 15.70
CA ILE A 29 -1.00 0.10 15.12
C ILE A 29 -0.36 0.94 14.01
N GLU A 30 0.88 1.41 14.20
CA GLU A 30 1.65 2.12 13.17
C GLU A 30 1.80 1.25 11.92
N ARG A 31 2.21 -0.02 12.08
CA ARG A 31 2.31 -0.95 10.96
C ARG A 31 0.97 -1.20 10.27
N ALA A 32 -0.11 -1.31 11.02
CA ALA A 32 -1.46 -1.45 10.45
C ALA A 32 -1.86 -0.21 9.63
N LEU A 33 -1.51 1.01 10.10
CA LEU A 33 -1.78 2.24 9.37
C LEU A 33 -0.96 2.36 8.08
N GLU A 34 0.29 1.90 8.10
CA GLU A 34 1.12 1.82 6.88
C GLU A 34 0.48 0.91 5.84
N LEU A 35 0.02 -0.28 6.25
CA LEU A 35 -0.65 -1.23 5.36
C LEU A 35 -1.95 -0.66 4.79
N LEU A 36 -2.75 0.04 5.60
CA LEU A 36 -3.97 0.70 5.11
C LEU A 36 -3.65 1.81 4.09
N ARG A 37 -2.54 2.54 4.29
CA ARG A 37 -2.08 3.55 3.33
C ARG A 37 -1.61 2.93 2.03
N GLU A 38 -0.89 1.81 2.09
CA GLU A 38 -0.45 1.07 0.90
C GLU A 38 -1.65 0.54 0.11
N GLN A 39 -2.64 -0.03 0.78
CA GLN A 39 -3.88 -0.49 0.13
C GLN A 39 -4.64 0.65 -0.55
N ALA A 40 -4.81 1.78 0.14
CA ALA A 40 -5.48 2.94 -0.46
C ALA A 40 -4.73 3.49 -1.69
N LEU A 41 -3.39 3.36 -1.69
CA LEU A 41 -2.57 3.74 -2.83
C LEU A 41 -2.76 2.77 -4.00
N GLU A 42 -2.81 1.47 -3.74
CA GLU A 42 -3.09 0.44 -4.76
C GLU A 42 -4.46 0.67 -5.41
N GLU A 43 -5.49 0.93 -4.61
CA GLU A 43 -6.84 1.25 -5.11
C GLU A 43 -6.84 2.52 -5.98
N ALA A 44 -6.11 3.57 -5.57
CA ALA A 44 -5.99 4.79 -6.36
C ALA A 44 -5.28 4.56 -7.70
N TYR A 45 -4.22 3.74 -7.72
CA TYR A 45 -3.54 3.37 -8.96
C TYR A 45 -4.42 2.51 -9.87
N ALA A 46 -5.19 1.56 -9.30
CA ALA A 46 -6.12 0.75 -10.07
C ALA A 46 -7.17 1.62 -10.77
N LEU A 47 -7.77 2.57 -10.05
CA LEU A 47 -8.73 3.52 -10.61
C LEU A 47 -8.11 4.42 -11.69
N ALA A 48 -6.91 4.96 -11.44
CA ALA A 48 -6.22 5.77 -12.43
C ALA A 48 -5.85 4.98 -13.71
N ALA A 49 -5.60 3.67 -13.58
CA ALA A 49 -5.35 2.79 -14.70
C ALA A 49 -6.61 2.45 -15.52
N GLU A 50 -7.81 2.62 -14.97
CA GLU A 50 -9.05 2.48 -15.76
C GLU A 50 -9.21 3.62 -16.78
N GLU A 51 -8.61 4.79 -16.52
CA GLU A 51 -8.61 5.96 -17.39
C GLU A 51 -7.41 5.99 -18.36
N VAL A 52 -6.83 4.84 -18.70
CA VAL A 52 -5.71 4.76 -19.65
C VAL A 52 -6.17 5.24 -21.03
N ASP A 53 -5.56 6.34 -21.48
CA ASP A 53 -5.72 6.88 -22.83
C ASP A 53 -4.88 6.06 -23.82
N LEU A 54 -5.58 5.27 -24.65
CA LEU A 54 -4.97 4.38 -25.65
C LEU A 54 -4.24 5.15 -26.76
N ASP A 55 -4.44 6.46 -26.90
CA ASP A 55 -3.73 7.26 -27.90
C ASP A 55 -2.22 7.33 -27.60
N TRP A 56 -1.81 7.09 -26.34
CA TRP A 56 -0.41 7.03 -25.94
C TRP A 56 0.31 5.75 -26.40
N GLU A 57 -0.42 4.68 -26.78
CA GLU A 57 0.17 3.42 -27.28
C GLU A 57 1.02 3.64 -28.53
N VAL A 58 0.69 4.64 -29.36
CA VAL A 58 1.44 4.97 -30.58
C VAL A 58 2.89 5.38 -30.28
N THR A 59 3.15 5.96 -29.11
CA THR A 59 4.48 6.43 -28.69
C THR A 59 5.32 5.36 -28.00
N VAL A 60 4.79 4.15 -27.75
CA VAL A 60 5.49 3.10 -27.00
C VAL A 60 6.79 2.65 -27.69
N ALA A 61 6.87 2.77 -29.02
CA ALA A 61 8.04 2.39 -29.81
C ALA A 61 9.00 3.56 -30.11
N ASP A 62 8.70 4.78 -29.67
CA ASP A 62 9.54 5.95 -29.96
C ASP A 62 10.95 5.77 -29.36
N GLY A 63 11.98 5.95 -30.19
CA GLY A 63 13.38 5.81 -29.78
C GLY A 63 13.89 4.37 -29.61
N MET A 64 13.05 3.35 -29.85
CA MET A 64 13.48 1.93 -29.83
C MET A 64 14.06 1.46 -31.18
N THR A 65 13.89 2.24 -32.25
CA THR A 65 14.69 2.06 -33.47
C THR A 65 16.11 2.52 -33.18
N ASN A 66 17.02 1.55 -33.10
CA ASN A 66 18.47 1.78 -33.10
C ASN A 66 18.85 2.40 -34.46
N GLU A 67 18.63 3.70 -34.61
CA GLU A 67 19.35 4.49 -35.60
C GLU A 67 20.80 4.55 -35.13
N ALA A 68 21.55 3.51 -35.49
CA ALA A 68 23.01 3.54 -35.44
C ALA A 68 23.47 4.56 -36.49
N TRP A 69 23.62 5.81 -36.05
CA TRP A 69 24.34 6.85 -36.79
C TRP A 69 25.83 6.49 -36.88
#